data_AF-A0A3D8YIQ0-F1
#
_entry.id   AF-A0A3D8YIQ0-F1
#
_cell.length_a   1.000
_cell.length_b   1.000
_cell.length_c   1.000
_cell.angle_alpha   90.00
_cell.angle_beta   90.00
_cell.angle_gamma   90.00
#
_symmetry.space_group_name_H-M   'P 1'
#
loop_
_entity.id
_entity.type
_entity.pdbx_description
1 polymer ?
#
loop_
_entity_poly.entity_id
_entity_poly.type
_entity_poly.pdbx_seq_one_letter_code
_entity_poly.pdbx_strand_id
1 'polypeptide(L)'
;CPNDHIEITSQSVDQMADQVMALPERTKIQVLAPIVIKKKGQHKKIFERIQKERYVSVRVDGETYDLSEAPEPEKNKKHDIAIVIDRIIVKEGIRSRLFDSL
;
A
#
# COMPACT_ATOMS: atom_id res chain seq x y z
N CYS A 1 6.55 -17.49 13.56
CA CYS A 1 6.04 -17.70 12.20
C CYS A 1 5.25 -19.01 12.19
N PRO A 2 4.00 -19.04 11.70
CA PRO A 2 3.19 -20.27 11.63
C PRO A 2 3.74 -21.31 10.64
N ASN A 3 4.67 -20.92 9.76
CA ASN A 3 5.26 -21.80 8.75
C ASN A 3 6.59 -22.41 9.24
N ASP A 4 7.44 -21.60 9.89
CA ASP A 4 8.84 -21.98 10.16
C ASP A 4 9.19 -21.99 11.65
N HIS A 5 8.22 -21.75 12.55
CA HIS A 5 8.37 -21.74 14.02
C HIS A 5 9.43 -20.76 14.61
N ILE A 6 9.98 -19.87 13.79
CA ILE A 6 10.88 -18.79 14.22
C ILE A 6 10.09 -17.69 14.95
N GLU A 7 10.68 -17.03 15.96
CA GLU A 7 10.06 -15.89 16.64
C GLU A 7 9.72 -14.75 15.66
N ILE A 8 8.55 -14.13 15.85
CA ILE A 8 8.12 -12.99 15.02
C ILE A 8 8.79 -11.75 15.58
N THR A 9 9.78 -11.24 14.86
CA THR A 9 10.52 -10.02 15.20
C THR A 9 10.17 -8.89 14.24
N SER A 10 10.40 -7.65 14.66
CA SER A 10 10.29 -6.49 13.77
C SER A 10 11.34 -6.55 12.68
N GLN A 11 10.95 -6.32 11.44
CA GLN A 11 11.88 -6.21 10.31
C GLN A 11 12.39 -4.78 10.19
N SER A 12 13.69 -4.62 9.88
CA SER A 12 14.25 -3.31 9.49
C SER A 12 13.86 -2.97 8.05
N VAL A 13 13.93 -1.68 7.70
CA VAL A 13 13.67 -1.22 6.32
C VAL A 13 14.66 -1.87 5.34
N ASP A 14 15.92 -2.09 5.75
CA ASP A 14 16.92 -2.84 4.96
C ASP A 14 16.44 -4.26 4.65
N GLN A 15 15.94 -4.98 5.65
CA GLN A 15 15.46 -6.35 5.47
C GLN A 15 14.24 -6.41 4.53
N MET A 16 13.36 -5.40 4.58
CA MET A 16 12.22 -5.30 3.67
C MET A 16 12.68 -5.01 2.24
N ALA A 17 13.64 -4.09 2.06
CA ALA A 17 14.22 -3.78 0.76
C ALA A 17 14.92 -5.01 0.14
N ASP A 18 15.64 -5.79 0.93
CA ASP A 18 16.34 -6.99 0.49
C ASP A 18 15.37 -8.07 -0.01
N GLN A 19 14.25 -8.26 0.67
CA GLN A 19 13.20 -9.18 0.23
C GLN A 19 12.59 -8.75 -1.10
N VAL A 20 12.38 -7.44 -1.30
CA VAL A 20 11.88 -6.90 -2.57
C VAL A 20 12.91 -7.09 -3.70
N MET A 21 14.20 -6.89 -3.41
CA MET A 21 15.28 -7.09 -4.38
C MET A 21 15.51 -8.57 -4.74
N ALA A 22 15.05 -9.51 -3.91
CA ALA A 22 15.10 -10.93 -4.20
C ALA A 22 14.03 -11.38 -5.24
N LEU A 23 13.09 -10.52 -5.60
CA LEU A 23 12.10 -10.81 -6.64
C LEU A 23 12.76 -10.79 -8.04
N PRO A 24 12.17 -11.51 -9.02
CA PRO A 24 12.70 -11.53 -10.38
C PRO A 24 12.82 -10.11 -10.97
N GLU A 25 13.85 -9.89 -11.78
CA GLU A 25 14.00 -8.63 -12.50
C GLU A 25 12.75 -8.28 -13.31
N ARG A 26 12.47 -6.98 -13.42
CA ARG A 26 11.31 -6.42 -14.12
C ARG A 26 9.95 -6.75 -13.47
N THR A 27 9.94 -7.30 -12.25
CA THR A 27 8.71 -7.42 -11.45
C THR A 27 8.13 -6.04 -11.17
N LYS A 28 6.83 -5.86 -11.45
CA LYS A 28 6.11 -4.63 -11.15
C LYS A 28 5.53 -4.70 -9.75
N ILE A 29 5.87 -3.73 -8.91
CA ILE A 29 5.45 -3.66 -7.52
C ILE A 29 4.69 -2.36 -7.31
N GLN A 30 3.63 -2.44 -6.52
CA GLN A 30 2.89 -1.28 -6.05
C GLN A 30 3.10 -1.18 -4.54
N VAL A 31 3.59 -0.02 -4.10
CA VAL A 31 3.71 0.30 -2.67
C VAL A 31 2.37 0.86 -2.23
N LEU A 32 1.70 0.13 -1.34
CA LEU A 32 0.38 0.48 -0.82
C LEU A 32 0.48 0.88 0.65
N ALA A 33 -0.07 2.03 1.00
CA ALA A 33 -0.24 2.42 2.40
C ALA A 33 -1.69 2.17 2.86
N PRO A 34 -1.96 1.15 3.69
CA PRO A 34 -3.29 0.88 4.20
C PRO A 34 -3.67 1.91 5.26
N ILE A 35 -4.73 2.68 5.01
CA ILE A 35 -5.27 3.66 5.98
C ILE A 35 -6.46 3.06 6.73
N VAL A 36 -7.25 2.24 6.04
CA VAL A 36 -8.42 1.60 6.62
C VAL A 36 -8.31 0.11 6.37
N ILE A 37 -8.42 -0.67 7.45
CA ILE A 37 -8.37 -2.14 7.40
C ILE A 37 -9.63 -2.67 8.08
N LYS A 38 -10.50 -3.32 7.31
CA LYS A 38 -11.73 -4.01 7.75
C LYS A 38 -12.64 -3.18 8.65
N LYS A 39 -12.72 -1.86 8.42
CA LYS A 39 -13.58 -0.95 9.20
C LYS A 39 -14.83 -0.57 8.44
N LYS A 40 -15.95 -0.47 9.16
CA LYS A 40 -17.21 0.00 8.60
C LYS A 40 -17.25 1.52 8.50
N GLY A 41 -17.91 2.04 7.47
CA GLY A 41 -18.16 3.47 7.31
C GLY A 41 -17.84 3.98 5.90
N GLN A 42 -18.32 5.19 5.61
CA GLN A 42 -18.08 5.87 4.33
C GLN A 42 -16.69 6.53 4.26
N HIS A 43 -16.03 6.71 5.41
CA HIS A 43 -14.66 7.26 5.49
C HIS A 43 -14.42 8.60 4.76
N LYS A 44 -15.46 9.46 4.60
CA LYS A 44 -15.36 10.73 3.84
C LYS A 44 -14.20 11.63 4.27
N LYS A 45 -13.97 11.78 5.58
CA LYS A 45 -12.85 12.56 6.14
C LYS A 45 -11.47 12.05 5.68
N ILE A 46 -11.36 10.74 5.44
CA ILE A 46 -10.12 10.13 4.97
C ILE A 46 -9.91 10.50 3.50
N PHE A 47 -10.92 10.33 2.65
CA PHE A 47 -10.85 10.77 1.25
C PHE A 47 -10.51 12.25 1.11
N GLU A 48 -11.14 13.12 1.90
CA GLU A 48 -10.81 14.56 1.93
C GLU A 48 -9.35 14.83 2.31
N ARG A 49 -8.80 14.08 3.28
CA ARG A 49 -7.40 14.22 3.69
C ARG A 49 -6.46 13.78 2.56
N ILE A 50 -6.74 12.64 1.95
CA ILE A 50 -5.95 12.09 0.83
C ILE A 50 -5.95 13.07 -0.36
N GLN A 51 -7.09 13.71 -0.63
CA GLN A 51 -7.22 14.71 -1.68
C GLN A 51 -6.41 15.98 -1.39
N LYS A 52 -6.38 16.43 -0.13
CA LYS A 52 -5.52 17.54 0.31
C LYS A 52 -4.03 17.20 0.19
N GLU A 53 -3.67 15.96 0.45
CA GLU A 53 -2.29 15.44 0.31
C GLU A 53 -1.90 15.18 -1.16
N ARG A 54 -2.80 15.45 -2.12
CA ARG A 54 -2.59 15.35 -3.57
C ARG A 54 -2.21 13.96 -4.08
N TYR A 55 -2.68 12.91 -3.42
CA TYR A 55 -2.57 11.57 -3.98
C TYR A 55 -3.53 11.39 -5.17
N VAL A 56 -3.10 10.59 -6.14
CA VAL A 56 -3.83 10.40 -7.41
C VAL A 56 -4.63 9.10 -7.41
N SER A 57 -4.07 8.03 -6.85
CA SER A 57 -4.68 6.70 -6.91
C SER A 57 -4.95 6.11 -5.54
N VAL A 58 -6.13 5.53 -5.39
CA VAL A 58 -6.59 4.85 -4.17
C VAL A 58 -7.06 3.45 -4.52
N ARG A 59 -6.82 2.50 -3.63
CA ARG A 59 -7.32 1.14 -3.71
C ARG A 59 -8.43 0.96 -2.67
N VAL A 60 -9.63 0.65 -3.12
CA VAL A 60 -10.82 0.42 -2.29
C VAL A 60 -11.28 -1.01 -2.54
N ASP A 61 -11.36 -1.81 -1.47
CA ASP A 61 -11.83 -3.20 -1.49
C ASP A 61 -11.15 -4.11 -2.54
N GLY A 62 -9.88 -3.83 -2.81
CA GLY A 62 -9.08 -4.61 -3.75
C GLY A 62 -9.01 -4.02 -5.16
N GLU A 63 -9.85 -3.05 -5.50
CA GLU A 63 -9.87 -2.38 -6.81
C GLU A 63 -9.21 -1.01 -6.75
N THR A 64 -8.48 -0.63 -7.80
CA THR A 64 -7.75 0.64 -7.85
C THR A 64 -8.53 1.63 -8.69
N TYR A 65 -8.75 2.81 -8.12
CA TYR A 65 -9.48 3.93 -8.70
C TYR A 65 -8.60 5.17 -8.71
N ASP A 66 -8.85 6.07 -9.66
CA ASP A 66 -8.44 7.46 -9.49
C ASP A 66 -9.21 8.06 -8.31
N LEU A 67 -8.56 8.88 -7.50
CA LEU A 67 -9.19 9.48 -6.32
C LEU A 67 -10.43 10.30 -6.69
N SER A 68 -10.46 10.89 -7.89
CA SER A 68 -11.60 11.65 -8.40
C SER A 68 -12.79 10.78 -8.86
N GLU A 69 -12.53 9.53 -9.22
CA GLU A 69 -13.52 8.57 -9.72
C GLU A 69 -13.86 7.48 -8.68
N ALA A 70 -13.24 7.54 -7.49
CA ALA A 70 -13.41 6.52 -6.46
C ALA A 70 -14.85 6.49 -5.94
N PRO A 71 -15.47 5.29 -5.85
CA PRO A 71 -16.84 5.18 -5.34
C PRO A 71 -16.90 5.52 -3.85
N GLU A 72 -18.00 6.13 -3.41
CA GLU A 72 -18.24 6.34 -1.97
C GLU A 72 -18.48 4.99 -1.27
N PRO A 73 -17.68 4.62 -0.25
CA PRO A 73 -17.87 3.36 0.47
C PRO A 73 -19.22 3.33 1.20
N GLU A 74 -19.81 2.14 1.32
CA GLU A 74 -21.08 1.95 2.02
C GLU A 74 -20.91 2.03 3.54
N LYS A 75 -21.80 2.77 4.23
CA LYS A 75 -21.69 2.96 5.69
C LYS A 75 -21.72 1.65 6.49
N ASN A 76 -22.47 0.66 6.02
CA ASN A 76 -22.77 -0.56 6.78
C ASN A 76 -21.83 -1.73 6.45
N LYS A 77 -21.00 -1.61 5.40
CA LYS A 77 -20.05 -2.64 4.98
C LYS A 77 -18.66 -2.33 5.51
N LYS A 78 -17.85 -3.38 5.69
CA LYS A 78 -16.43 -3.25 6.04
C LYS A 78 -15.67 -2.98 4.76
N HIS A 79 -14.79 -1.99 4.81
CA HIS A 79 -13.97 -1.59 3.69
C HIS A 79 -12.48 -1.68 4.02
N ASP A 80 -11.70 -1.99 3.00
CA ASP A 80 -10.24 -1.93 3.00
C ASP A 80 -9.81 -0.81 2.05
N ILE A 81 -9.15 0.22 2.57
CA ILE A 81 -8.73 1.40 1.79
C ILE A 81 -7.23 1.59 1.95
N ALA A 82 -6.52 1.57 0.83
CA ALA A 82 -5.09 1.82 0.75
C ALA A 82 -4.78 2.89 -0.30
N ILE A 83 -3.79 3.73 -0.05
CA ILE A 83 -3.27 4.65 -1.07
C ILE A 83 -2.19 3.94 -1.88
N VAL A 84 -2.17 4.17 -3.19
CA VAL A 84 -1.03 3.79 -4.02
C VAL A 84 0.01 4.90 -3.96
N ILE A 85 1.11 4.68 -3.22
CA ILE A 85 2.17 5.67 -3.03
C ILE A 85 3.12 5.64 -4.22
N ASP A 86 3.65 4.46 -4.55
CA ASP A 86 4.62 4.33 -5.62
C ASP A 86 4.37 3.08 -6.46
N ARG A 87 4.83 3.14 -7.72
CA ARG A 87 4.85 2.04 -8.67
C ARG A 87 6.29 1.83 -9.10
N ILE A 88 6.90 0.77 -8.61
CA ILE A 88 8.32 0.49 -8.80
C ILE A 88 8.45 -0.74 -9.69
N ILE A 89 9.47 -0.75 -10.54
CA ILE A 89 9.87 -1.92 -11.30
C ILE A 89 11.20 -2.38 -10.72
N VAL A 90 11.29 -3.66 -10.35
CA VAL A 90 12.53 -4.25 -9.83
C VAL A 90 13.60 -4.19 -10.91
N LYS A 91 14.65 -3.41 -10.63
CA LYS A 91 15.86 -3.27 -11.45
C LYS A 91 17.04 -2.95 -10.53
N GLU A 92 18.27 -3.12 -11.00
CA GLU A 92 19.43 -2.68 -10.23
C GLU A 92 19.36 -1.18 -9.91
N GLY A 93 19.73 -0.81 -8.69
CA GLY A 93 19.78 0.58 -8.22
C GLY A 93 18.47 1.18 -7.70
N ILE A 94 17.38 0.41 -7.55
CA ILE A 94 16.12 0.94 -6.97
C ILE A 94 16.13 1.07 -5.45
N ARG A 95 17.17 0.56 -4.76
CA ARG A 95 17.22 0.49 -3.29
C ARG A 95 16.89 1.85 -2.66
N SER A 96 17.56 2.92 -3.06
CA SER A 96 17.32 4.26 -2.48
C SER A 96 15.86 4.72 -2.62
N ARG A 97 15.22 4.45 -3.77
CA ARG A 97 13.81 4.79 -3.99
C ARG A 97 12.86 3.93 -3.16
N LEU A 98 13.21 2.67 -2.92
CA LEU A 98 12.46 1.80 -2.00
C LEU A 98 12.53 2.33 -0.58
N PHE A 99 13.71 2.78 -0.11
CA PHE A 99 13.85 3.39 1.22
C PHE A 99 13.00 4.64 1.40
N ASP A 100 12.94 5.51 0.38
CA ASP A 100 12.12 6.72 0.43
C ASP A 100 10.60 6.43 0.43
N SER A 101 10.20 5.22 0.02
CA SER A 101 8.79 4.82 -0.15
C SER A 101 8.25 3.94 0.98
N LEU A 102 9.11 3.37 1.82
CA LEU A 102 8.77 2.43 2.91
C LEU A 102 8.61 3.12 4.27
#